data_AF-A0A2T4LPW9-F1
#
_entry.id   AF-A0A2T4LPW9-F1
#
_cell.length_a   1.000
_cell.length_b   1.000
_cell.length_c   1.000
_cell.angle_alpha   90.00
_cell.angle_beta   90.00
_cell.angle_gamma   90.00
#
_symmetry.space_group_name_H-M   'P 1'
#
loop_
_entity.id
_entity.type
_entity.pdbx_description
1 polymer ?
#
loop_
_entity_poly.entity_id
_entity_poly.type
_entity_poly.pdbx_seq_one_letter_code
_entity_poly.pdbx_strand_id
1 'polypeptide(L)'
;MKYIKYLFTTLIVLSVFIISGAIFLAFLGFGLYGLSRILIFFHLAYFGYNKSFYDNLIYYGSYIVLGYFTLFIIENLMDYFRKKLPDNPYFQGITYHLITFVVTTLLFYFIVHIHYAYIDIDFWVIVVI
;
A
#
# COMPACT_ATOMS: atom_id res chain seq x y z
N MET A 1 -5.19 -41.91 12.56
CA MET A 1 -5.41 -40.86 13.57
C MET A 1 -4.41 -39.70 13.53
N LYS A 2 -3.09 -39.92 13.32
CA LYS A 2 -2.07 -38.84 13.33
C LYS A 2 -2.31 -37.75 12.25
N TYR A 3 -2.64 -38.14 11.02
CA TYR A 3 -2.92 -37.22 9.91
C TYR A 3 -4.19 -36.38 10.09
N ILE A 4 -5.21 -36.92 10.77
CA ILE A 4 -6.47 -36.19 11.06
C ILE A 4 -6.20 -35.05 12.06
N LYS A 5 -5.32 -35.26 13.05
CA LYS A 5 -4.88 -34.20 13.96
C LYS A 5 -4.14 -33.07 13.23
N TYR A 6 -3.26 -33.41 12.29
CA TYR A 6 -2.57 -32.40 11.48
C TYR A 6 -3.54 -31.63 10.58
N LEU A 7 -4.48 -32.32 9.92
CA LEU A 7 -5.52 -31.67 9.12
C LEU A 7 -6.33 -30.66 9.96
N PHE A 8 -6.80 -31.07 11.14
CA PHE A 8 -7.54 -30.18 12.04
C PHE A 8 -6.71 -28.99 12.49
N THR A 9 -5.43 -29.21 12.82
CA THR A 9 -4.51 -28.13 13.20
C THR A 9 -4.33 -27.13 12.06
N THR A 10 -4.11 -27.61 10.83
CA THR A 10 -3.97 -26.77 9.64
C THR A 10 -5.25 -25.97 9.37
N LEU A 11 -6.43 -26.58 9.50
CA LEU A 11 -7.71 -25.89 9.32
C LEU A 11 -7.93 -24.79 10.36
N ILE A 12 -7.54 -25.03 11.63
CA ILE A 12 -7.60 -24.01 12.69
C ILE A 12 -6.65 -22.85 12.37
N VAL A 13 -5.40 -23.15 12.01
CA VAL A 13 -4.40 -22.12 11.65
C VAL A 13 -4.87 -21.31 10.45
N LEU A 14 -5.39 -21.97 9.41
CA LEU A 14 -5.94 -21.32 8.23
C LEU A 14 -7.14 -20.43 8.59
N SER A 15 -8.02 -20.89 9.48
CA SER A 15 -9.19 -20.11 9.92
C SER A 15 -8.76 -18.87 10.69
N VAL A 16 -7.80 -18.99 11.62
CA VAL A 16 -7.23 -17.85 12.34
C VAL A 16 -6.60 -16.85 11.38
N PHE A 17 -5.84 -17.34 10.39
CA PHE A 17 -5.23 -16.51 9.37
C PHE A 17 -6.27 -15.74 8.54
N ILE A 18 -7.32 -16.43 8.05
CA ILE A 18 -8.39 -15.81 7.26
C ILE A 18 -9.16 -14.78 8.07
N ILE A 19 -9.55 -15.11 9.31
CA ILE A 19 -10.32 -14.21 10.18
C ILE A 19 -9.48 -12.98 10.54
N SER A 20 -8.21 -13.18 10.91
CA SER A 20 -7.29 -12.08 11.22
C SER A 20 -7.08 -11.17 10.00
N GLY A 21 -6.83 -11.76 8.83
CA GLY A 21 -6.69 -11.02 7.57
C GLY A 21 -7.96 -10.23 7.21
N ALA A 22 -9.14 -10.82 7.37
CA ALA A 22 -10.41 -10.16 7.12
C ALA A 22 -10.65 -8.98 8.08
N ILE A 23 -10.36 -9.15 9.37
CA ILE A 23 -10.44 -8.07 10.37
C ILE A 23 -9.47 -6.94 10.01
N PHE A 24 -8.22 -7.27 9.68
CA PHE A 24 -7.22 -6.30 9.26
C PHE A 24 -7.69 -5.51 8.03
N LEU A 25 -8.19 -6.18 6.99
CA LEU A 25 -8.70 -5.53 5.78
C LEU A 25 -9.91 -4.65 6.06
N ALA A 26 -10.79 -5.05 6.98
CA ALA A 26 -11.93 -4.24 7.41
C ALA A 26 -11.47 -2.95 8.12
N PHE A 27 -10.50 -3.05 9.05
CA PHE A 27 -9.92 -1.87 9.71
C PHE A 27 -9.14 -0.97 8.75
N LEU A 28 -8.35 -1.55 7.85
CA LEU A 28 -7.65 -0.82 6.80
C LEU A 28 -8.65 -0.07 5.92
N GLY A 29 -9.69 -0.76 5.45
CA GLY A 29 -10.77 -0.17 4.66
C GLY A 29 -11.47 0.97 5.40
N PHE A 30 -11.76 0.80 6.69
CA PHE A 30 -12.34 1.86 7.52
C PHE A 30 -11.40 3.06 7.67
N GLY A 31 -10.11 2.82 7.90
CA GLY A 31 -9.09 3.87 8.00
C GLY A 31 -8.95 4.65 6.69
N LEU A 32 -8.85 3.95 5.56
CA LEU A 32 -8.78 4.57 4.23
C LEU A 32 -10.06 5.32 3.88
N TYR A 33 -11.22 4.80 4.25
CA TYR A 33 -12.50 5.49 4.08
C TYR A 33 -12.54 6.78 4.90
N GLY A 34 -12.16 6.73 6.18
CA GLY A 34 -12.07 7.92 7.03
C GLY A 34 -11.10 8.96 6.46
N LEU A 35 -9.90 8.52 6.07
CA LEU A 35 -8.89 9.37 5.46
C LEU A 35 -9.40 10.03 4.17
N SER A 36 -10.05 9.28 3.28
CA SER A 36 -10.59 9.84 2.04
C SER A 36 -11.63 10.96 2.31
N ARG A 37 -12.47 10.83 3.34
CA ARG A 37 -13.42 11.89 3.73
C ARG A 37 -12.74 13.14 4.24
N ILE A 38 -11.65 12.99 5.02
CA ILE A 38 -10.85 14.13 5.49
C ILE A 38 -10.20 14.85 4.31
N LEU A 39 -9.61 14.10 3.38
CA LEU A 39 -8.97 14.66 2.20
C LEU A 39 -9.98 15.39 1.29
N ILE A 40 -11.16 14.81 1.07
CA ILE A 40 -12.24 15.46 0.32
C ILE A 40 -12.69 16.74 1.03
N PHE A 41 -12.87 16.70 2.36
CA PHE A 41 -13.30 17.86 3.14
C PHE A 41 -12.35 19.06 3.01
N PHE A 42 -11.04 18.79 3.02
CA PHE A 42 -10.02 19.83 2.82
C PHE A 42 -9.73 20.16 1.35
N HIS A 43 -10.47 19.59 0.39
CA HIS A 43 -10.25 19.74 -1.05
C HIS A 43 -8.84 19.30 -1.50
N LEU A 44 -8.25 18.35 -0.77
CA LEU A 44 -6.91 17.80 -1.01
C LEU A 44 -6.93 16.54 -1.88
N ALA A 45 -8.12 15.95 -2.08
CA ALA A 45 -8.31 14.82 -2.97
C ALA A 45 -9.75 14.74 -3.49
N TYR A 46 -9.89 14.12 -4.66
CA TYR A 46 -11.14 13.76 -5.30
C TYR A 46 -11.17 12.25 -5.60
N PHE A 47 -12.29 11.62 -5.25
CA PHE A 47 -12.57 10.21 -5.51
C PHE A 47 -13.90 10.10 -6.25
N GLY A 48 -13.82 10.01 -7.58
CA GLY A 48 -14.97 10.12 -8.49
C GLY A 48 -15.52 8.81 -9.02
N TYR A 49 -14.85 7.68 -8.77
CA TYR A 49 -15.28 6.40 -9.32
C TYR A 49 -16.48 5.88 -8.54
N ASN A 50 -17.67 5.93 -9.15
CA ASN A 50 -18.92 5.51 -8.53
C ASN A 50 -19.79 4.75 -9.53
N LYS A 51 -19.51 3.45 -9.69
CA LYS A 51 -20.29 2.51 -10.49
C LYS A 51 -20.96 1.48 -9.59
N SER A 52 -20.81 0.19 -9.88
CA SER A 52 -21.32 -0.88 -9.01
C SER A 52 -20.36 -1.16 -7.85
N PHE A 53 -20.82 -1.88 -6.83
CA PHE A 53 -19.98 -2.30 -5.70
C PHE A 53 -18.73 -3.05 -6.16
N TYR A 54 -18.88 -4.01 -7.07
CA TYR A 54 -17.77 -4.82 -7.56
C TYR A 54 -16.79 -4.00 -8.40
N ASP A 55 -17.30 -3.10 -9.25
CA ASP A 55 -16.45 -2.21 -10.04
C ASP A 55 -15.62 -1.29 -9.13
N ASN A 56 -16.26 -0.70 -8.12
CA ASN A 56 -15.58 0.17 -7.15
C ASN A 56 -14.53 -0.62 -6.36
N LEU A 57 -14.88 -1.82 -5.91
CA LEU A 57 -13.96 -2.70 -5.19
C LEU A 57 -12.72 -3.03 -6.02
N ILE A 58 -12.91 -3.36 -7.30
CA ILE A 58 -11.80 -3.66 -8.21
C ILE A 58 -10.97 -2.40 -8.49
N TYR A 59 -11.61 -1.26 -8.77
CA TYR A 59 -10.92 -0.02 -9.11
C TYR A 59 -10.09 0.53 -7.94
N TYR A 60 -10.70 0.75 -6.78
CA TYR A 60 -9.96 1.24 -5.60
C TYR A 60 -9.05 0.15 -5.01
N GLY A 61 -9.44 -1.13 -5.09
CA GLY A 61 -8.61 -2.24 -4.63
C GLY A 61 -7.33 -2.39 -5.46
N SER A 62 -7.43 -2.30 -6.79
CA SER A 62 -6.26 -2.35 -7.68
C SER A 62 -5.32 -1.16 -7.47
N TYR A 63 -5.85 0.03 -7.16
CA TYR A 63 -5.03 1.19 -6.77
C TYR A 63 -4.16 0.87 -5.54
N ILE A 64 -4.76 0.31 -4.50
CA ILE A 64 -4.06 -0.07 -3.26
C ILE A 64 -3.04 -1.17 -3.53
N VAL A 65 -3.42 -2.21 -4.27
CA VAL A 65 -2.54 -3.35 -4.56
C VAL A 65 -1.34 -2.93 -5.40
N LEU A 66 -1.57 -2.14 -6.46
CA LEU A 66 -0.49 -1.63 -7.30
C LEU A 66 0.43 -0.70 -6.50
N GLY A 67 -0.15 0.19 -5.70
CA GLY A 67 0.55 1.00 -4.71
C GLY A 67 1.50 0.18 -3.84
N TYR A 68 0.96 -0.84 -3.17
CA TYR A 68 1.72 -1.73 -2.31
C TYR A 68 2.89 -2.40 -3.05
N PHE A 69 2.67 -2.95 -4.25
CA PHE A 69 3.75 -3.57 -5.01
C PHE A 69 4.82 -2.57 -5.46
N THR A 70 4.43 -1.36 -5.86
CA THR A 70 5.39 -0.29 -6.17
C THR A 70 6.26 0.03 -4.95
N LEU A 71 5.65 0.25 -3.78
CA LEU A 71 6.38 0.50 -2.53
C LEU A 71 7.32 -0.66 -2.19
N PHE A 72 6.82 -1.89 -2.23
CA PHE A 72 7.59 -3.10 -1.92
C PHE A 72 8.81 -3.25 -2.85
N ILE A 73 8.63 -3.04 -4.15
CA ILE A 73 9.75 -3.13 -5.12
C ILE A 73 10.81 -2.08 -4.80
N ILE A 74 10.40 -0.84 -4.54
CA ILE A 74 11.32 0.26 -4.24
C ILE A 74 12.08 -0.01 -2.95
N GLU A 75 11.39 -0.44 -1.90
CA GLU A 75 12.01 -0.79 -0.62
C GLU A 75 13.08 -1.89 -0.82
N ASN A 76 12.73 -2.98 -1.52
CA ASN A 76 13.67 -4.07 -1.78
C ASN A 76 14.86 -3.61 -2.65
N LEU A 77 14.63 -2.74 -3.63
CA LEU A 77 15.67 -2.19 -4.49
C LEU A 77 16.64 -1.29 -3.70
N MET A 78 16.09 -0.39 -2.87
CA MET A 78 16.87 0.51 -2.03
C MET A 78 17.69 -0.26 -0.99
N ASP A 79 17.10 -1.27 -0.36
CA ASP A 79 17.80 -2.18 0.55
C ASP A 79 18.90 -2.98 -0.15
N TYR A 80 18.65 -3.42 -1.38
CA TYR A 80 19.66 -4.09 -2.20
C TYR A 80 20.85 -3.18 -2.49
N PHE A 81 20.60 -1.92 -2.91
CA PHE A 81 21.67 -0.95 -3.15
C PHE A 81 22.46 -0.64 -1.89
N ARG A 82 21.77 -0.45 -0.75
CA ARG A 82 22.42 -0.24 0.54
C ARG A 82 23.35 -1.39 0.92
N LYS A 83 22.95 -2.64 0.67
CA LYS A 83 23.79 -3.83 0.93
C LYS A 83 24.97 -3.95 -0.03
N LYS A 84 24.82 -3.51 -1.29
CA LYS A 84 25.88 -3.58 -2.30
C LYS A 84 26.87 -2.41 -2.24
N LEU A 85 26.47 -1.27 -1.70
CA LEU A 85 27.27 -0.05 -1.59
C LEU A 85 27.32 0.44 -0.13
N PRO A 86 27.83 -0.38 0.81
CA PRO A 86 27.75 -0.09 2.24
C PRO A 86 28.52 1.17 2.64
N ASP A 87 29.62 1.50 1.96
CA ASP A 87 30.48 2.63 2.27
C ASP A 87 30.08 3.93 1.55
N ASN A 88 29.01 3.90 0.74
CA ASN A 88 28.58 5.07 -0.01
C ASN A 88 27.76 6.01 0.89
N PRO A 89 28.14 7.30 1.01
CA PRO A 89 27.46 8.25 1.90
C PRO A 89 25.99 8.52 1.53
N TYR A 90 25.58 8.28 0.28
CA TYR A 90 24.19 8.43 -0.15
C TYR A 90 23.27 7.32 0.36
N PHE A 91 23.82 6.13 0.67
CA PHE A 91 23.05 4.97 1.16
C PHE A 91 23.16 4.78 2.68
N GLN A 92 23.49 5.85 3.41
CA GLN A 92 23.64 5.84 4.86
C GLN A 92 22.74 6.88 5.54
N GLY A 93 22.30 6.57 6.77
CA GLY A 93 21.62 7.51 7.66
C GLY A 93 20.41 8.23 7.05
N ILE A 94 20.30 9.53 7.32
CA ILE A 94 19.21 10.39 6.86
C ILE A 94 19.18 10.51 5.34
N THR A 95 20.34 10.54 4.67
CA THR A 95 20.44 10.66 3.21
C THR A 95 19.77 9.47 2.52
N TYR A 96 19.98 8.25 3.02
CA TYR A 96 19.29 7.06 2.53
C TYR A 96 17.77 7.22 2.62
N HIS A 97 17.26 7.61 3.78
CA HIS A 97 15.83 7.75 4.00
C HIS A 97 15.21 8.83 3.10
N LEU A 98 15.89 9.96 2.91
CA LEU A 98 15.44 11.02 2.00
C LEU A 98 15.40 10.55 0.54
N ILE A 99 16.43 9.84 0.07
CA ILE A 99 16.44 9.31 -1.30
C ILE A 99 15.33 8.28 -1.47
N THR A 100 15.22 7.31 -0.55
CA THR A 100 14.17 6.29 -0.59
C THR A 100 12.80 6.94 -0.60
N PHE A 101 12.55 7.92 0.27
CA PHE A 101 11.32 8.70 0.30
C PHE A 101 11.02 9.38 -1.04
N VAL A 102 11.95 10.17 -1.58
CA VAL A 102 11.75 10.89 -2.85
C VAL A 102 11.49 9.92 -4.01
N VAL A 103 12.28 8.85 -4.11
CA VAL A 103 12.09 7.81 -5.15
C VAL A 103 10.73 7.14 -4.99
N THR A 104 10.33 6.84 -3.75
CA THR A 104 9.05 6.22 -3.42
C THR A 104 7.88 7.09 -3.85
N THR A 105 7.85 8.35 -3.43
CA THR A 105 6.79 9.30 -3.76
C THR A 105 6.68 9.52 -5.27
N LEU A 106 7.81 9.73 -5.96
CA LEU A 106 7.81 9.96 -7.41
C LEU A 106 7.33 8.73 -8.18
N LEU A 107 7.86 7.54 -7.85
CA LEU A 107 7.46 6.32 -8.55
C LEU A 107 6.01 5.94 -8.22
N PHE A 108 5.55 6.14 -6.99
CA PHE A 108 4.12 5.96 -6.67
C PHE A 108 3.26 6.90 -7.52
N TYR A 109 3.62 8.18 -7.62
CA TYR A 109 2.90 9.14 -8.44
C TYR A 109 2.84 8.71 -9.92
N PHE A 110 3.99 8.42 -10.52
CA PHE A 110 4.07 8.14 -11.97
C PHE A 110 3.64 6.71 -12.36
N ILE A 111 3.75 5.73 -11.46
CA ILE A 111 3.36 4.34 -11.77
C ILE A 111 1.91 4.09 -11.38
N VAL A 112 1.46 4.67 -10.28
CA VAL A 112 0.12 4.41 -9.74
C VAL A 112 -0.78 5.59 -10.01
N HIS A 113 -0.51 6.73 -9.41
CA HIS A 113 -1.47 7.84 -9.35
C HIS A 113 -1.97 8.30 -10.71
N ILE A 114 -1.06 8.57 -11.67
CA ILE A 114 -1.45 9.07 -13.00
C ILE A 114 -2.32 8.11 -13.82
N HIS A 115 -2.33 6.81 -13.48
CA HIS A 115 -3.09 5.80 -14.22
C HIS A 115 -4.55 5.67 -13.73
N TYR A 116 -4.91 6.31 -12.61
CA TYR A 116 -6.24 6.25 -12.03
C TYR A 116 -6.97 7.58 -12.17
N ALA A 117 -7.57 7.80 -13.33
CA ALA A 117 -8.26 9.06 -13.69
C ALA A 117 -9.39 9.52 -12.75
N TYR A 118 -9.91 8.65 -11.88
CA TYR A 118 -10.98 8.96 -10.93
C TYR A 118 -10.47 9.11 -9.49
N ILE A 119 -9.15 9.07 -9.29
CA ILE A 119 -8.48 9.34 -8.02
C ILE A 119 -7.51 10.49 -8.31
N ASP A 120 -7.83 11.67 -7.79
CA ASP A 120 -6.96 12.84 -7.86
C ASP A 120 -6.56 13.19 -6.43
N ILE A 121 -5.28 13.17 -6.11
CA ILE A 121 -4.75 13.42 -4.78
C ILE A 121 -3.63 14.42 -5.00
N ASP A 122 -3.72 15.57 -4.32
CA ASP A 122 -2.69 16.59 -4.44
C ASP A 122 -1.31 15.98 -4.17
N PHE A 123 -0.34 16.32 -5.01
CA PHE A 123 1.01 15.75 -4.91
C PHE A 123 1.61 15.91 -3.50
N TRP A 124 1.36 17.05 -2.85
CA TRP A 124 1.80 17.33 -1.48
C TRP A 124 1.21 16.38 -0.44
N VAL A 125 0.02 15.84 -0.69
CA VAL A 125 -0.61 14.85 0.19
C VAL A 125 0.11 13.51 0.03
N ILE A 126 0.49 13.13 -1.20
CA ILE A 126 1.28 11.91 -1.47
C ILE A 126 2.68 12.00 -0.85
N VAL A 127 3.23 13.20 -0.70
CA VAL A 127 4.50 13.46 0.01
C VAL A 127 4.34 13.22 1.53
N VAL A 128 3.15 13.42 2.11
CA VAL A 128 2.94 13.39 3.57
C VAL A 128 2.45 12.03 4.08
N ILE A 129 1.75 11.26 3.24
CA ILE A 129 1.20 9.93 3.56
C ILE A 129 2.24 8.85 3.29
#